data_AF-S4MHT0-F1
#
_entry.id   AF-S4MHT0-F1
#
_cell.length_a   1.000
_cell.length_b   1.000
_cell.length_c   1.000
_cell.angle_alpha   90.00
_cell.angle_beta   90.00
_cell.angle_gamma   90.00
#
_symmetry.space_group_name_H-M   'P 1'
#
loop_
_entity.id
_entity.type
_entity.pdbx_description
1 polymer ?
#
loop_
_entity_poly.entity_id
_entity_poly.type
_entity_poly.pdbx_seq_one_letter_code
_entity_poly.pdbx_strand_id
1 'polypeptide(L)'
;MAAAGLRVPHDLTVVLVGSLPDEMGIRHLPRIDLPVAEMSTAVARLAIDAIGSGRDDRSSTSREPFAAPASSMPSGAPHHLIQPRMAGPVIAPPSPG
;
A
#
# COMPACT_ATOMS: atom_id res chain seq x y z
N MET A 1 -10.21 -1.31 -24.60
CA MET A 1 -11.66 -1.07 -24.46
C MET A 1 -12.32 -0.87 -25.82
N ALA A 2 -12.07 0.25 -26.52
CA ALA A 2 -12.65 0.49 -27.86
C ALA A 2 -12.30 -0.61 -28.89
N ALA A 3 -11.08 -1.16 -28.83
CA ALA A 3 -10.64 -2.23 -29.72
C ALA A 3 -11.34 -3.59 -29.50
N ALA A 4 -12.04 -3.78 -28.37
CA ALA A 4 -12.81 -4.99 -28.07
C ALA A 4 -14.33 -4.77 -28.16
N GLY A 5 -14.79 -3.57 -28.56
CA GLY A 5 -16.20 -3.21 -28.65
C GLY A 5 -16.93 -2.99 -27.30
N LEU A 6 -16.22 -3.12 -26.18
CA LEU A 6 -16.80 -3.03 -24.83
C LEU A 6 -16.98 -1.57 -24.40
N ARG A 7 -18.21 -1.20 -23.99
CA ARG A 7 -18.56 0.15 -23.55
C ARG A 7 -18.38 0.29 -22.04
N VAL A 8 -17.62 1.28 -21.62
CA VAL A 8 -17.51 1.69 -20.20
C VAL A 8 -18.49 2.86 -19.98
N PRO A 9 -19.32 2.87 -18.93
CA PRO A 9 -19.41 1.89 -17.83
C PRO A 9 -20.39 0.72 -18.05
N HIS A 10 -21.10 0.67 -19.18
CA HIS A 10 -22.26 -0.21 -19.37
C HIS A 10 -21.93 -1.72 -19.38
N ASP A 11 -20.83 -2.11 -20.01
CA ASP A 11 -20.38 -3.51 -20.11
C ASP A 11 -19.20 -3.81 -19.16
N LEU A 12 -18.50 -2.76 -18.70
CA LEU A 12 -17.30 -2.86 -17.88
C LEU A 12 -17.14 -1.62 -17.02
N THR A 13 -16.88 -1.81 -15.73
CA THR A 13 -16.48 -0.72 -14.83
C THR A 13 -14.97 -0.73 -14.64
N VAL A 14 -14.35 0.45 -14.72
CA VAL A 14 -12.93 0.64 -14.48
C VAL A 14 -12.75 1.40 -13.18
N VAL A 15 -11.88 0.88 -12.30
CA VAL A 15 -11.49 1.51 -11.05
C VAL A 15 -9.99 1.74 -11.09
N LEU A 16 -9.57 2.98 -10.86
CA LEU A 16 -8.15 3.33 -10.81
C LEU A 16 -7.56 2.99 -9.44
N VAL A 17 -6.26 2.73 -9.37
CA VAL A 17 -5.55 2.50 -8.10
C VAL A 17 -4.36 3.46 -8.00
N GLY A 18 -4.30 4.22 -6.91
CA GLY A 18 -3.31 5.28 -6.69
C GLY A 18 -3.70 6.61 -7.30
N SER A 19 -2.76 7.56 -7.26
CA SER A 19 -2.90 8.92 -7.82
C SER A 19 -1.82 9.19 -8.86
N LEU A 20 -2.19 9.52 -10.10
CA LEU A 20 -1.23 10.05 -11.07
C LEU A 20 -1.09 11.57 -10.89
N PRO A 21 0.12 12.13 -11.05
CA PRO A 21 0.36 13.56 -10.84
C PRO A 21 -0.35 14.50 -11.84
N ASP A 22 -0.78 14.00 -13.01
CA ASP A 22 -1.34 14.82 -14.11
C ASP A 22 -2.84 14.55 -14.42
N GLU A 23 -3.65 14.10 -13.45
CA GLU A 23 -5.04 13.66 -13.67
C GLU A 23 -6.09 14.78 -13.87
N MET A 24 -5.80 15.78 -14.69
CA MET A 24 -6.80 16.82 -15.00
C MET A 24 -8.03 16.28 -15.75
N GLY A 25 -7.94 15.11 -16.38
CA GLY A 25 -9.05 14.47 -17.10
C GLY A 25 -9.75 13.30 -16.40
N ILE A 26 -9.19 12.77 -15.29
CA ILE A 26 -9.59 11.45 -14.76
C ILE A 26 -10.36 11.53 -13.43
N ARG A 27 -10.62 12.74 -12.92
CA ARG A 27 -11.36 13.00 -11.66
C ARG A 27 -12.78 12.41 -11.63
N HIS A 28 -13.30 11.95 -12.76
CA HIS A 28 -14.66 11.42 -12.90
C HIS A 28 -14.71 9.88 -12.88
N LEU A 29 -13.58 9.19 -12.69
CA LEU A 29 -13.58 7.73 -12.54
C LEU A 29 -13.51 7.32 -11.07
N PRO A 30 -14.19 6.23 -10.67
CA PRO A 30 -13.98 5.62 -9.37
C PRO A 30 -12.52 5.22 -9.19
N ARG A 31 -11.96 5.45 -8.00
CA ARG A 31 -10.57 5.09 -7.70
C ARG A 31 -10.37 4.64 -6.26
N ILE A 32 -9.32 3.87 -6.05
CA ILE A 32 -8.79 3.50 -4.74
C ILE A 32 -7.57 4.38 -4.52
N ASP A 33 -7.70 5.33 -3.60
CA ASP A 33 -6.58 6.11 -3.10
C ASP A 33 -5.74 5.27 -2.13
N LEU A 34 -4.43 5.27 -2.36
CA LEU A 34 -3.48 4.58 -1.51
C LEU A 34 -2.81 5.63 -0.61
N PRO A 35 -2.84 5.48 0.73
CA PRO A 35 -2.24 6.44 1.65
C PRO A 35 -0.70 6.30 1.68
N VAL A 36 -0.06 6.51 0.54
CA VAL A 36 1.38 6.30 0.32
C VAL A 36 2.22 7.14 1.29
N ALA A 37 1.80 8.36 1.60
CA ALA A 37 2.49 9.22 2.55
C ALA A 37 2.51 8.62 3.98
N GLU A 38 1.39 8.08 4.44
CA GLU A 38 1.27 7.43 5.75
C GLU A 38 2.07 6.13 5.79
N MET A 39 1.96 5.31 4.74
CA MET A 39 2.74 4.08 4.58
C MET A 39 4.24 4.37 4.61
N SER A 40 4.70 5.38 3.86
CA SER A 40 6.12 5.74 3.80
C SER A 40 6.64 6.22 5.14
N THR A 41 5.82 6.99 5.87
CA THR A 41 6.15 7.44 7.23
C THR A 41 6.26 6.27 8.20
N ALA A 42 5.32 5.31 8.14
CA ALA A 42 5.35 4.11 8.97
C ALA A 42 6.60 3.27 8.68
N VAL A 43 6.94 3.07 7.40
CA VAL A 43 8.16 2.35 6.98
C VAL A 43 9.41 3.06 7.49
N ALA A 44 9.48 4.39 7.39
CA ALA A 44 10.61 5.16 7.91
C ALA A 44 10.78 4.99 9.42
N ARG A 45 9.69 4.99 10.19
CA ARG A 45 9.71 4.73 11.64
C ARG A 45 10.22 3.32 11.95
N LEU A 46 9.70 2.30 11.26
CA LEU A 46 10.17 0.93 11.42
C LEU A 46 11.67 0.78 11.13
N ALA A 47 12.17 1.47 10.10
CA ALA A 47 13.60 1.48 9.80
C ALA A 47 14.44 2.13 10.91
N ILE A 48 13.97 3.25 11.48
CA ILE A 48 14.62 3.93 12.61
C ILE A 48 14.66 3.01 13.85
N ASP A 49 13.53 2.36 14.18
CA ASP A 49 13.44 1.46 15.34
C ASP A 49 14.36 0.25 15.20
N ALA A 50 14.48 -0.29 13.98
CA ALA A 50 15.39 -1.40 13.69
C ALA A 50 16.86 -1.00 13.88
N ILE A 51 17.23 0.22 13.49
CA ILE A 51 18.59 0.75 13.70
C ILE A 51 18.85 1.01 15.19
N GLY A 52 17.87 1.54 15.92
CA GLY A 52 17.98 1.84 17.35
C GLY A 52 18.12 0.59 18.22
N SER A 53 17.35 -0.45 17.92
CA SER A 53 17.35 -1.72 18.68
C SER A 53 18.66 -2.50 18.55
N GLY A 54 19.43 -2.30 17.47
CA GLY A 54 20.78 -2.87 17.31
C GLY A 54 21.87 -2.19 18.14
N ARG A 55 21.55 -1.14 18.90
CA ARG A 55 22.53 -0.41 19.74
C ARG A 55 22.61 -0.96 21.17
N ASP A 56 21.53 -1.52 21.70
CA ASP A 56 21.47 -2.00 23.09
C ASP A 56 22.00 -3.44 23.26
N ASP A 57 22.13 -4.19 22.17
CA ASP A 57 22.57 -5.60 22.18
C ASP A 57 24.12 -5.78 22.15
N ARG A 58 24.89 -4.67 22.15
CA ARG A 58 26.37 -4.71 22.07
C ARG A 58 27.10 -4.96 23.40
N SER A 59 26.39 -5.29 24.48
CA SER A 59 27.00 -5.65 25.77
C SER A 59 27.08 -7.15 26.04
N SER A 60 26.66 -8.01 25.10
CA SER A 60 26.68 -9.47 25.29
C SER A 60 27.33 -10.21 24.12
N THR A 61 28.67 -10.36 24.24
CA THR A 61 29.50 -11.47 23.71
C THR A 61 29.57 -11.72 22.18
N SER A 62 30.79 -11.55 21.66
CA SER A 62 31.44 -12.19 20.49
C SER A 62 30.58 -12.96 19.46
N ARG A 63 30.46 -12.45 18.22
CA ARG A 63 30.19 -13.31 17.04
C ARG A 63 30.48 -12.65 15.69
N GLU A 64 31.23 -13.35 14.84
CA GLU A 64 30.99 -13.47 13.39
C GLU A 64 30.95 -14.98 13.05
N PRO A 65 30.40 -15.47 11.93
CA PRO A 65 30.02 -14.74 10.71
C PRO A 65 28.60 -15.01 10.17
N PHE A 66 28.12 -14.10 9.32
CA PHE A 66 27.24 -14.33 8.16
C PHE A 66 26.13 -15.39 8.30
N ALA A 67 25.06 -15.05 9.03
CA ALA A 67 23.74 -15.63 8.79
C ALA A 67 22.77 -14.47 8.63
N ALA A 68 22.11 -14.39 7.47
CA ALA A 68 20.99 -13.47 7.28
C ALA A 68 20.04 -13.63 8.48
N PRO A 69 19.61 -12.55 9.15
CA PRO A 69 18.66 -12.70 10.22
C PRO A 69 17.40 -13.25 9.58
N ALA A 70 17.10 -14.52 9.85
CA ALA A 70 15.74 -15.02 9.72
C ALA A 70 14.89 -14.01 10.48
N SER A 71 13.91 -13.42 9.79
CA SER A 71 12.98 -12.46 10.38
C SER A 71 12.22 -13.15 11.51
N SER A 72 12.82 -13.23 12.70
CA SER A 72 12.10 -13.39 13.95
C SER A 72 11.39 -12.07 14.16
N MET A 73 10.27 -11.89 13.44
CA MET A 73 9.37 -10.78 13.72
C MET A 73 9.04 -10.87 15.21
N PRO A 74 9.24 -9.79 16.00
CA PRO A 74 8.77 -9.77 17.36
C PRO A 74 7.24 -9.87 17.29
N SER A 75 6.72 -11.07 17.56
CA SER A 75 5.31 -11.46 17.47
C SER A 75 4.40 -10.77 18.51
N GLY A 76 4.77 -9.59 18.99
CA GLY A 76 4.08 -8.84 20.03
C GLY A 76 3.98 -7.33 19.79
N ALA A 77 4.53 -6.80 18.70
CA ALA A 77 4.32 -5.39 18.36
C ALA A 77 2.90 -5.19 17.82
N PRO A 78 2.12 -4.21 18.31
CA PRO A 78 0.78 -3.95 17.80
C PRO A 78 0.84 -3.58 16.32
N HIS A 79 0.30 -4.45 15.47
CA HIS A 79 0.21 -4.21 14.04
C HIS A 79 -0.90 -3.20 13.75
N HIS A 80 -0.55 -2.10 13.09
CA HIS A 80 -1.53 -1.12 12.61
C HIS A 80 -1.77 -1.30 11.11
N LEU A 81 -3.03 -1.52 10.72
CA LEU A 81 -3.42 -1.64 9.32
C LEU A 81 -3.76 -0.26 8.75
N ILE A 82 -2.94 0.19 7.80
CA ILE A 82 -3.21 1.41 7.03
C ILE A 82 -4.16 1.05 5.89
N GLN A 83 -5.40 1.56 5.94
CA GLN A 83 -6.45 1.17 4.99
C GLN A 83 -6.47 2.04 3.73
N PRO A 84 -6.55 1.44 2.52
CA PRO A 84 -6.91 2.12 1.29
C PRO A 84 -8.29 2.77 1.37
N ARG A 85 -8.53 3.81 0.58
CA ARG A 85 -9.80 4.56 0.59
C ARG A 85 -10.38 4.67 -0.81
N MET A 86 -11.70 4.52 -0.93
CA MET A 86 -12.38 4.85 -2.19
C MET A 86 -12.47 6.37 -2.36
N ALA A 87 -12.22 6.84 -3.57
CA ALA A 87 -12.42 8.23 -3.99
C ALA A 87 -13.10 8.26 -5.37
N GLY A 88 -13.77 9.38 -5.67
CA GLY A 88 -14.53 9.53 -6.92
C GLY A 88 -15.95 8.92 -6.84
N PRO A 89 -16.61 8.73 -8.00
CA PRO A 89 -18.00 8.28 -8.06
C PRO A 89 -18.19 6.86 -7.53
N VAL A 90 -19.40 6.59 -7.03
CA VAL A 90 -19.80 5.25 -6.54
C VAL A 90 -19.92 4.29 -7.72
N ILE A 91 -19.39 3.07 -7.55
CA ILE A 91 -19.52 1.99 -8.53
C ILE A 91 -20.92 1.39 -8.41
N ALA A 92 -21.73 1.52 -9.46
CA ALA A 92 -23.00 0.82 -9.55
C ALA A 92 -22.78 -0.62 -10.05
N PRO A 93 -23.60 -1.60 -9.59
CA PRO A 93 -23.61 -2.94 -10.18
C PRO A 93 -24.01 -2.87 -11.67
N PRO A 94 -23.52 -3.80 -12.52
CA PRO A 94 -23.88 -3.83 -13.92
C PRO A 94 -25.38 -4.10 -14.10
N SER A 95 -26.01 -3.42 -15.06
CA SER A 95 -27.40 -3.67 -15.40
C SER A 95 -27.57 -5.08 -15.98
N PRO A 96 -28.56 -5.87 -15.54
CA PRO A 96 -28.89 -7.13 -16.21
C PRO A 96 -29.44 -6.81 -17.60
N GLY A 97 -28.82 -7.40 -18.63
CA GLY A 97 -29.26 -7.31 -20.03
C GLY A 97 -30.45 -8.22 -20.34
#